data_AF-A0A659UC51-F1
#
_entry.id   AF-A0A659UC51-F1
#
_cell.length_a   1.000
_cell.length_b   1.000
_cell.length_c   1.000
_cell.angle_alpha   90.00
_cell.angle_beta   90.00
_cell.angle_gamma   90.00
#
_symmetry.space_group_name_H-M   'P 1'
#
loop_
_entity.id
_entity.type
_entity.pdbx_description
1 polymer ?
#
loop_
_entity_poly.entity_id
_entity_poly.type
_entity_poly.pdbx_seq_one_letter_code
_entity_poly.pdbx_strand_id
1 'polypeptide(L)'
;DLTQESLGLQIAMVLQEPFLFSGTVLENIRYHRTGASREEVVRAAVAVGAHDFIEDLPDGYDTELEQRGGNLSLGQRQLISFARALVADAKILVLDEATA
;
A
#
# COMPACT_ATOMS: atom_id res chain seq x y z
N ASP A 1 12.14 11.51 22.97
CA ASP A 1 11.90 12.83 22.35
C ASP A 1 11.02 12.69 21.12
N LEU A 2 10.05 13.58 20.96
CA LEU A 2 9.15 13.61 19.80
C LEU A 2 9.79 14.48 18.71
N THR A 3 10.17 13.86 17.59
CA THR A 3 10.63 14.53 16.36
C THR A 3 9.61 14.35 15.24
N GLN A 4 9.66 15.20 14.21
CA GLN A 4 8.80 15.03 13.01
C GLN A 4 8.97 13.64 12.38
N GLU A 5 10.19 13.15 12.31
CA GLU A 5 10.49 11.79 11.82
C GLU A 5 9.83 10.72 12.69
N SER A 6 9.99 10.79 14.02
CA SER A 6 9.38 9.83 14.94
C SER A 6 7.86 9.83 14.86
N LEU A 7 7.24 10.98 14.60
CA LEU A 7 5.80 11.12 14.40
C LEU A 7 5.35 10.55 13.05
N GLY A 8 6.09 10.85 11.97
CA GLY A 8 5.80 10.37 10.63
C GLY A 8 5.78 8.84 10.53
N LEU A 9 6.64 8.15 11.29
CA LEU A 9 6.64 6.69 11.37
C LEU A 9 5.40 6.09 12.06
N GLN A 10 4.66 6.88 12.84
CA GLN A 10 3.44 6.41 13.52
C GLN A 10 2.17 6.58 12.67
N ILE A 11 2.24 7.35 11.58
CA ILE A 11 1.07 7.78 10.81
C ILE A 11 1.17 7.24 9.38
N ALA A 12 0.10 6.59 8.92
CA ALA A 12 -0.10 6.30 7.50
C ALA A 12 -1.29 7.11 6.97
N MET A 13 -1.15 7.64 5.76
CA MET A 13 -2.20 8.41 5.08
C MET A 13 -2.67 7.65 3.84
N VAL A 14 -3.98 7.49 3.70
CA VAL A 14 -4.62 6.92 2.52
C VAL A 14 -5.42 8.03 1.86
N LEU A 15 -4.92 8.47 0.71
CA LEU A 15 -5.53 9.54 -0.08
C LEU A 15 -6.77 9.04 -0.82
N GLN A 16 -7.71 9.95 -1.11
CA GLN A 16 -8.87 9.68 -1.97
C GLN A 16 -8.47 9.07 -3.32
N GLU A 17 -7.40 9.60 -3.92
CA GLU A 17 -6.74 9.05 -5.10
C GLU A 17 -5.33 8.56 -4.73
N PRO A 18 -5.18 7.27 -4.39
CA PRO A 18 -3.90 6.74 -3.96
C PRO A 18 -2.88 6.76 -5.11
N PHE A 19 -1.70 7.31 -4.82
CA PHE A 19 -0.57 7.27 -5.74
C PHE A 19 0.20 5.95 -5.60
N LEU A 20 0.39 5.25 -6.72
CA LEU A 20 1.28 4.09 -6.81
C LEU A 20 2.53 4.46 -7.62
N PHE A 21 3.68 4.01 -7.14
CA PHE A 21 4.97 4.20 -7.80
C PHE A 21 5.12 3.19 -8.95
N SER A 22 5.93 3.52 -9.95
CA SER A 22 6.40 2.52 -10.91
C SER A 22 7.24 1.46 -10.19
N GLY A 23 7.09 0.20 -10.60
CA GLY A 23 7.64 -0.98 -9.93
C GLY A 23 6.54 -2.00 -9.65
N THR A 24 6.91 -3.09 -8.99
CA THR A 24 6.00 -4.20 -8.73
C THR A 24 4.95 -3.87 -7.67
N VAL A 25 3.87 -4.66 -7.63
CA VAL A 25 2.88 -4.62 -6.53
C VAL A 25 3.57 -4.84 -5.18
N LEU A 26 4.50 -5.80 -5.10
CA LEU A 26 5.26 -6.09 -3.89
C LEU A 26 6.06 -4.88 -3.40
N GLU A 27 6.82 -4.22 -4.28
CA GLU A 27 7.61 -3.03 -3.94
C GLU A 27 6.71 -1.89 -3.49
N ASN A 28 5.58 -1.71 -4.16
CA ASN A 28 4.60 -0.71 -3.79
C ASN A 28 4.09 -0.96 -2.37
N ILE A 29 3.71 -2.18 -1.99
CA ILE A 29 3.25 -2.47 -0.63
C ILE A 29 4.38 -2.28 0.42
N ARG A 30 5.62 -2.65 0.07
CA ARG A 30 6.79 -2.56 0.98
C ARG A 30 7.39 -1.17 1.12
N TYR A 31 6.90 -0.18 0.38
CA TYR A 31 7.59 1.10 0.19
C TYR A 31 8.13 1.75 1.48
N HIS A 32 7.32 1.83 2.54
CA HIS A 32 7.72 2.44 3.83
C HIS A 32 8.52 1.52 4.76
N ARG A 33 8.63 0.23 4.41
CA ARG A 33 9.40 -0.78 5.15
C ARG A 33 10.04 -1.75 4.17
N THR A 34 11.05 -1.28 3.43
CA THR A 34 11.72 -2.02 2.36
C THR A 34 12.32 -3.36 2.81
N GLY A 35 12.58 -3.53 4.11
CA GLY A 35 13.01 -4.78 4.73
C GLY A 35 11.91 -5.81 5.02
N ALA A 36 10.63 -5.47 4.84
CA ALA A 36 9.53 -6.42 5.07
C ALA A 36 9.66 -7.64 4.15
N SER A 37 9.42 -8.83 4.66
CA SER A 37 9.42 -10.09 3.90
C SER A 37 8.23 -10.17 2.95
N ARG A 38 8.30 -11.04 1.91
CA ARG A 38 7.16 -11.30 1.03
C ARG A 38 5.98 -11.84 1.83
N GLU A 39 6.22 -12.65 2.85
CA GLU A 39 5.19 -13.20 3.71
C GLU A 39 4.49 -12.12 4.53
N GLU A 40 5.21 -11.09 5.01
CA GLU A 40 4.59 -9.92 5.66
C GLU A 40 3.68 -9.14 4.70
N VAL A 41 4.12 -8.97 3.45
CA VAL A 41 3.34 -8.31 2.40
C VAL A 41 2.06 -9.09 2.09
N VAL A 42 2.18 -10.40 1.88
CA VAL A 42 1.03 -11.27 1.58
C VAL A 42 0.04 -11.25 2.75
N ARG A 43 0.52 -11.33 4.01
CA ARG A 43 -0.36 -11.23 5.18
C ARG A 43 -1.11 -9.90 5.24
N ALA A 44 -0.43 -8.79 4.97
CA ALA A 44 -1.07 -7.48 4.94
C ALA A 44 -2.10 -7.37 3.80
N ALA A 45 -1.78 -7.88 2.62
CA ALA A 45 -2.69 -7.91 1.48
C ALA A 45 -3.93 -8.77 1.75
N VAL A 46 -3.79 -9.94 2.39
CA VAL A 46 -4.92 -10.76 2.83
C VAL A 46 -5.78 -10.00 3.83
N ALA A 47 -5.18 -9.36 4.83
CA ALA A 47 -5.90 -8.65 5.90
C ALA A 47 -6.78 -7.51 5.38
N VAL A 48 -6.40 -6.87 4.26
CA VAL A 48 -7.20 -5.80 3.64
C VAL A 48 -8.07 -6.28 2.48
N GLY A 49 -8.04 -7.57 2.13
CA GLY A 49 -8.79 -8.12 1.00
C GLY A 49 -8.19 -7.81 -0.38
N ALA A 50 -6.89 -7.51 -0.44
CA ALA A 50 -6.17 -7.29 -1.69
C ALA A 50 -5.63 -8.57 -2.33
N HIS A 51 -5.43 -9.64 -1.55
CA HIS A 51 -4.70 -10.82 -2.00
C HIS A 51 -5.27 -11.43 -3.27
N ASP A 52 -6.57 -11.70 -3.31
CA ASP A 52 -7.22 -12.40 -4.42
C ASP A 52 -7.04 -11.64 -5.74
N PHE A 53 -7.27 -10.33 -5.76
CA PHE A 53 -7.09 -9.56 -7.00
C PHE A 53 -5.62 -9.46 -7.41
N ILE A 54 -4.69 -9.45 -6.44
CA ILE A 54 -3.26 -9.41 -6.74
C ILE A 54 -2.85 -10.73 -7.41
N GLU A 55 -3.31 -11.87 -6.88
CA GLU A 55 -3.06 -13.20 -7.48
C GLU A 55 -3.69 -13.33 -8.88
N ASP A 56 -4.79 -12.64 -9.16
CA ASP A 56 -5.42 -12.60 -10.48
C ASP A 56 -4.65 -11.74 -11.52
N LEU A 57 -3.66 -10.95 -11.11
CA LEU A 57 -2.80 -10.22 -12.04
C LEU A 57 -1.84 -11.18 -12.78
N PRO A 58 -1.38 -10.84 -14.00
CA PRO A 58 -0.56 -11.74 -14.82
C PRO A 58 0.66 -12.34 -14.12
N ASP A 59 1.34 -11.55 -13.28
CA ASP A 59 2.54 -11.95 -12.54
C ASP A 59 2.34 -11.86 -11.01
N GLY A 60 1.09 -11.85 -10.54
CA GLY A 60 0.79 -11.79 -9.11
C GLY A 60 1.38 -10.53 -8.44
N TYR A 61 2.05 -10.73 -7.30
CA TYR A 61 2.78 -9.68 -6.57
C TYR A 61 3.97 -9.09 -7.35
N ASP A 62 4.47 -9.80 -8.35
CA ASP A 62 5.58 -9.35 -9.19
C ASP A 62 5.08 -8.59 -10.44
N THR A 63 3.76 -8.38 -10.56
CA THR A 63 3.18 -7.55 -11.62
C THR A 63 3.69 -6.12 -11.53
N GLU A 64 4.31 -5.66 -12.62
CA GLU A 64 4.74 -4.28 -12.81
C GLU A 64 3.53 -3.34 -12.92
N LEU A 65 3.54 -2.27 -12.12
CA LEU A 65 2.52 -1.23 -12.18
C LEU A 65 2.96 -0.13 -13.15
N GLU A 66 2.10 0.16 -14.14
CA GLU A 66 2.27 1.31 -15.02
C GLU A 66 2.23 2.62 -14.22
N GLN A 67 2.61 3.75 -14.83
CA GLN A 67 2.60 5.04 -14.13
C GLN A 67 1.27 5.29 -13.41
N ARG A 68 1.34 5.55 -12.09
CA ARG A 68 0.20 5.78 -11.19
C ARG A 68 -0.74 4.56 -11.02
N GLY A 69 -0.35 3.36 -11.41
CA GLY A 69 -1.20 2.17 -11.35
C GLY A 69 -2.41 2.27 -12.27
N GLY A 70 -2.20 2.77 -13.49
CA GLY A 70 -3.26 2.98 -14.49
C GLY A 70 -4.01 1.71 -14.90
N ASN A 71 -3.41 0.54 -14.70
CA ASN A 71 -4.01 -0.78 -14.90
C ASN A 71 -4.90 -1.26 -13.74
N LEU A 72 -5.00 -0.49 -12.64
CA LEU A 72 -5.83 -0.85 -11.48
C LEU A 72 -7.07 0.05 -11.39
N SER A 73 -8.15 -0.50 -10.83
CA SER A 73 -9.30 0.31 -10.39
C SER A 73 -8.92 1.18 -9.19
N LEU A 74 -9.73 2.21 -8.90
CA LEU A 74 -9.53 3.04 -7.71
C LEU A 74 -9.56 2.22 -6.41
N GLY A 75 -10.53 1.31 -6.29
CA GLY A 75 -10.66 0.43 -5.13
C GLY A 75 -9.42 -0.46 -4.94
N GLN A 76 -8.88 -1.03 -6.02
CA GLN A 76 -7.63 -1.80 -5.95
C GLN A 76 -6.45 -0.94 -5.49
N ARG A 77 -6.31 0.30 -6.00
CA ARG A 77 -5.27 1.22 -5.52
C ARG A 77 -5.44 1.58 -4.03
N GLN A 78 -6.67 1.71 -3.55
CA GLN A 78 -6.96 1.94 -2.13
C GLN A 78 -6.53 0.74 -1.29
N LEU A 79 -6.86 -0.48 -1.72
CA LEU A 79 -6.45 -1.71 -1.03
C LEU A 79 -4.92 -1.85 -0.96
N ILE A 80 -4.19 -1.51 -2.03
CA ILE A 80 -2.71 -1.46 -1.99
C ILE A 80 -2.22 -0.44 -0.95
N SER A 81 -2.84 0.74 -0.85
CA SER A 81 -2.48 1.73 0.17
C SER A 81 -2.80 1.29 1.59
N PHE A 82 -3.90 0.57 1.81
CA PHE A 82 -4.16 -0.05 3.12
C PHE A 82 -3.13 -1.12 3.47
N ALA A 83 -2.74 -1.96 2.52
CA ALA A 83 -1.68 -2.94 2.72
C ALA A 83 -0.34 -2.27 3.09
N ARG A 84 0.00 -1.14 2.46
CA ARG A 84 1.19 -0.33 2.84
C ARG A 84 1.14 0.13 4.29
N ALA A 85 0.00 0.64 4.74
CA ALA A 85 -0.18 1.11 6.11
C ALA A 85 0.01 -0.02 7.12
N LEU A 86 -0.52 -1.21 6.83
CA LEU A 86 -0.33 -2.40 7.67
C LEU A 86 1.13 -2.87 7.69
N VAL A 87 1.81 -2.92 6.54
CA VAL A 87 3.23 -3.34 6.47
C VAL A 87 4.15 -2.36 7.20
N ALA A 88 3.83 -1.07 7.18
CA ALA A 88 4.55 -0.03 7.90
C ALA A 88 4.35 -0.09 9.44
N ASP A 89 3.43 -0.91 9.93
CA ASP A 89 3.02 -0.97 11.35
C ASP A 89 2.60 0.40 11.91
N ALA A 90 1.93 1.21 11.07
CA ALA A 90 1.46 2.53 11.46
C ALA A 90 0.38 2.41 12.55
N LYS A 91 0.51 3.21 13.61
CA LYS A 91 -0.43 3.21 14.75
C LYS A 91 -1.65 4.08 14.53
N ILE A 92 -1.56 5.03 13.59
CA ILE A 92 -2.61 5.96 13.24
C ILE A 92 -2.81 5.90 11.73
N LEU A 93 -4.04 5.60 11.30
CA LEU A 93 -4.43 5.67 9.90
C LEU A 93 -5.29 6.91 9.67
N VAL A 94 -4.86 7.77 8.73
CA VAL A 94 -5.61 8.94 8.28
C VAL A 94 -6.22 8.61 6.92
N LEU A 95 -7.54 8.64 6.85
CA LEU A 95 -8.29 8.51 5.61
C LEU A 95 -8.63 9.92 5.12
N ASP A 96 -8.11 10.29 3.96
CA ASP A 96 -8.42 11.57 3.33
C ASP A 96 -9.53 11.37 2.30
N GLU A 97 -10.77 11.62 2.73
CA GLU A 97 -11.95 11.70 1.87
C GLU A 97 -12.22 13.17 1.55
N ALA A 98 -11.45 13.75 0.63
CA ALA A 98 -11.68 15.11 0.14
C ALA A 98 -12.95 15.16 -0.74
N THR A 99 -14.12 15.09 -0.12
CA THR A 99 -15.38 15.37 -0.82
C THR A 99 -15.46 16.87 -1.11
N ALA A 100 -15.51 17.24 -2.38
CA ALA A 100 -15.95 18.56 -2.83
C ALA A 100 -17.47 18.72 -2.64
#